data_AF-A0AA39Z109-F1
#
_entry.id   AF-A0AA39Z109-F1
#
_cell.length_a   1.000
_cell.length_b   1.000
_cell.length_c   1.000
_cell.angle_alpha   90.00
_cell.angle_beta   90.00
_cell.angle_gamma   90.00
#
_symmetry.space_group_name_H-M   'P 1'
#
loop_
_entity.id
_entity.type
_entity.pdbx_description
1 polymer ?
#
loop_
_entity_poly.entity_id
_entity_poly.type
_entity_poly.pdbx_seq_one_letter_code
_entity_poly.pdbx_strand_id
1 'polypeptide(L)'
;MTLPPQTVLTIGSATTAFDIPTDCYDHTASPRTTLAVRTPTYILPLSYVCHPRSLGAYDGPLDIATTDQLFLTLPSIIDAQLARDLVASFAAKEPDRYAALAAAGFPVVDSRDGSAVLMHNLIERAGGHYVDVGETALLAEGKAGVEAGTEPVGWTEGALRFGDGSEV
;
A
#
# COMPACT_ATOMS: atom_id res chain seq x y z
N MET A 1 -24.38 -26.65 -2.13
CA MET A 1 -25.08 -25.53 -1.46
C MET A 1 -24.20 -24.30 -1.65
N THR A 2 -24.56 -23.42 -2.58
CA THR A 2 -23.81 -22.16 -2.81
C THR A 2 -24.25 -21.16 -1.76
N LEU A 3 -23.31 -20.61 -0.98
CA LEU A 3 -23.60 -19.53 -0.05
C LEU A 3 -24.19 -18.34 -0.82
N PRO A 4 -25.13 -17.58 -0.22
CA PRO A 4 -25.57 -16.32 -0.80
C PRO A 4 -24.35 -15.41 -1.00
N PRO A 5 -24.36 -14.53 -2.01
CA PRO A 5 -23.18 -13.74 -2.31
C PRO A 5 -22.90 -12.77 -1.15
N GLN A 6 -21.70 -12.84 -0.60
CA GLN A 6 -21.27 -12.10 0.60
C GLN A 6 -20.56 -10.81 0.21
N THR A 7 -20.71 -9.77 1.03
CA THR A 7 -19.94 -8.52 0.94
C THR A 7 -18.81 -8.57 1.95
N VAL A 8 -17.63 -8.10 1.56
CA VAL A 8 -16.42 -8.10 2.38
C VAL A 8 -15.96 -6.66 2.57
N LEU A 9 -15.78 -6.27 3.83
CA LEU A 9 -15.26 -4.95 4.19
C LEU A 9 -13.93 -5.14 4.90
N THR A 10 -12.85 -4.64 4.31
CA THR A 10 -11.52 -4.66 4.90
C THR A 10 -11.24 -3.33 5.57
N ILE A 11 -10.94 -3.35 6.87
CA ILE A 11 -10.57 -2.14 7.62
C ILE A 11 -9.06 -1.97 7.64
N GLY A 12 -8.58 -0.85 7.09
CA GLY A 12 -7.17 -0.53 6.98
C GLY A 12 -6.61 -0.75 5.57
N SER A 13 -5.36 -0.34 5.39
CA SER A 13 -4.67 -0.27 4.09
C SER A 13 -3.19 -0.62 4.19
N ALA A 14 -2.76 -1.21 5.30
CA ALA A 14 -1.39 -1.70 5.47
C ALA A 14 -1.20 -3.01 4.71
N THR A 15 0.02 -3.57 4.75
CA THR A 15 0.52 -4.64 3.87
C THR A 15 -0.52 -5.68 3.42
N THR A 16 -1.18 -6.38 4.34
CA THR A 16 -2.10 -7.48 4.02
C THR A 16 -3.49 -7.04 3.55
N ALA A 17 -3.82 -5.76 3.66
CA ALA A 17 -5.17 -5.27 3.37
C ALA A 17 -5.52 -5.34 1.87
N PHE A 18 -4.51 -5.25 0.99
CA PHE A 18 -4.68 -5.33 -0.46
C PHE A 18 -4.85 -6.78 -0.97
N ASP A 19 -4.28 -7.76 -0.26
CA ASP A 19 -4.44 -9.18 -0.58
C ASP A 19 -5.92 -9.62 -0.52
N ILE A 20 -6.70 -9.07 0.41
CA ILE A 20 -8.10 -9.49 0.65
C ILE A 20 -9.00 -9.18 -0.56
N PRO A 21 -9.06 -7.92 -1.09
CA PRO A 21 -9.77 -7.63 -2.32
C PRO A 21 -9.33 -8.49 -3.50
N THR A 22 -8.03 -8.75 -3.66
CA THR A 22 -7.48 -9.60 -4.73
C THR A 22 -8.01 -11.02 -4.63
N ASP A 23 -7.81 -11.67 -3.49
CA ASP A 23 -8.26 -13.03 -3.25
C ASP A 23 -9.78 -13.15 -3.45
N CYS A 24 -10.55 -12.20 -2.93
CA CYS A 24 -12.00 -12.21 -3.09
C CYS A 24 -12.41 -12.06 -4.57
N TYR A 25 -11.76 -11.17 -5.31
CA TYR A 25 -12.05 -10.95 -6.72
C TYR A 25 -11.73 -12.19 -7.56
N ASP A 26 -10.56 -12.81 -7.34
CA ASP A 26 -10.12 -13.99 -8.09
C ASP A 26 -11.01 -15.22 -7.85
N HIS A 27 -11.55 -15.37 -6.63
CA HIS A 27 -12.41 -16.52 -6.29
C HIS A 27 -13.89 -16.30 -6.58
N THR A 28 -14.38 -15.06 -6.65
CA THR A 28 -15.83 -14.78 -6.77
C THR A 28 -16.23 -14.03 -8.03
N ALA A 29 -15.27 -13.44 -8.75
CA ALA A 29 -15.49 -12.60 -9.93
C ALA A 29 -16.55 -11.49 -9.73
N SER A 30 -16.79 -11.05 -8.48
CA SER A 30 -17.81 -10.04 -8.15
C SER A 30 -17.22 -8.92 -7.28
N PRO A 31 -17.42 -7.64 -7.64
CA PRO A 31 -16.95 -6.49 -6.87
C PRO A 31 -17.84 -6.32 -5.65
N ARG A 32 -17.55 -7.06 -4.58
CA ARG A 32 -18.21 -6.91 -3.27
C ARG A 32 -17.22 -6.67 -2.15
N THR A 33 -16.01 -6.27 -2.50
CA THR A 33 -14.97 -5.92 -1.55
C THR A 33 -14.83 -4.42 -1.51
N THR A 34 -14.85 -3.86 -0.29
CA THR A 34 -14.55 -2.45 -0.06
C THR A 34 -13.38 -2.35 0.91
N LEU A 35 -12.42 -1.49 0.59
CA LEU A 35 -11.30 -1.16 1.45
C LEU A 35 -11.62 0.15 2.19
N ALA A 36 -11.75 0.09 3.52
CA ALA A 36 -12.02 1.25 4.36
C ALA A 36 -10.71 1.81 4.94
N VAL A 37 -10.36 3.04 4.57
CA VAL A 37 -9.04 3.64 4.80
C VAL A 37 -9.18 4.97 5.53
N ARG A 38 -8.85 5.00 6.82
CA ARG A 38 -8.98 6.21 7.64
C ARG A 38 -7.96 7.29 7.31
N THR A 39 -6.73 6.90 7.03
CA THR A 39 -5.58 7.81 6.87
C THR A 39 -4.85 7.55 5.57
N PRO A 40 -4.21 8.57 4.97
CA PRO A 40 -3.39 8.36 3.79
C PRO A 40 -2.35 7.26 3.98
N THR A 41 -2.08 6.52 2.91
CA THR A 41 -1.19 5.35 2.93
C THR A 41 -0.01 5.58 2.01
N TYR A 42 1.20 5.40 2.53
CA TYR A 42 2.38 5.43 1.69
C TYR A 42 2.48 4.16 0.85
N ILE A 43 2.42 4.30 -0.48
CA ILE A 43 2.56 3.18 -1.41
C ILE A 43 3.93 3.24 -2.08
N LEU A 44 4.70 2.17 -1.93
CA LEU A 44 6.01 2.00 -2.54
C LEU A 44 5.98 0.84 -3.55
N PRO A 45 6.21 1.08 -4.84
CA PRO A 45 6.31 0.02 -5.85
C PRO A 45 7.38 -1.03 -5.51
N LEU A 46 7.06 -2.31 -5.62
CA LEU A 46 8.04 -3.40 -5.47
C LEU A 46 9.19 -3.25 -6.48
N SER A 47 8.90 -2.75 -7.68
CA SER A 47 9.89 -2.49 -8.72
C SER A 47 10.98 -1.49 -8.28
N TYR A 48 10.69 -0.59 -7.32
CA TYR A 48 11.69 0.32 -6.77
C TYR A 48 12.58 -0.39 -5.76
N VAL A 49 12.00 -1.26 -4.93
CA VAL A 49 12.73 -2.09 -3.98
C VAL A 49 13.73 -3.00 -4.70
N CYS A 50 13.26 -3.70 -5.74
CA CYS A 50 14.05 -4.61 -6.57
C CYS A 50 14.91 -3.92 -7.64
N HIS A 51 14.94 -2.59 -7.67
CA HIS A 51 15.72 -1.87 -8.68
C HIS A 51 17.23 -2.12 -8.51
N PRO A 52 18.04 -2.21 -9.59
CA PRO A 52 19.49 -2.43 -9.50
C PRO A 52 20.24 -1.44 -8.61
N ARG A 53 19.76 -0.20 -8.52
CA ARG A 53 20.29 0.87 -7.64
C ARG A 53 19.78 0.84 -6.19
N SER A 54 18.84 -0.05 -5.88
CA SER A 54 18.27 -0.30 -4.55
C SER A 54 18.87 -1.61 -4.02
N LEU A 55 18.08 -2.67 -3.86
CA LEU A 55 18.55 -3.97 -3.37
C LEU A 55 19.30 -4.80 -4.42
N GLY A 56 19.50 -4.30 -5.65
CA GLY A 56 20.19 -5.06 -6.70
C GLY A 56 21.66 -5.42 -6.42
N ALA A 57 22.26 -4.91 -5.34
CA ALA A 57 23.56 -5.41 -4.88
C ALA A 57 23.49 -6.89 -4.46
N TYR A 58 22.32 -7.40 -4.04
CA TYR A 58 22.09 -8.83 -3.77
C TYR A 58 22.12 -9.71 -5.02
N ASP A 59 21.93 -9.12 -6.20
CA ASP A 59 22.07 -9.80 -7.50
C ASP A 59 23.49 -9.62 -8.09
N GLY A 60 24.38 -8.95 -7.35
CA GLY A 60 25.72 -8.59 -7.78
C GLY A 60 26.79 -9.66 -7.54
N PRO A 61 28.08 -9.32 -7.74
CA PRO A 61 29.18 -10.25 -7.57
C PRO A 61 29.61 -10.46 -6.10
N LEU A 62 29.05 -9.70 -5.16
CA LEU A 62 29.35 -9.81 -3.74
C LEU A 62 28.58 -10.99 -3.12
N ASP A 63 29.15 -11.61 -2.09
CA ASP A 63 28.40 -12.60 -1.31
C ASP A 63 27.33 -11.93 -0.43
N ILE A 64 26.39 -12.73 0.08
CA ILE A 64 25.27 -12.25 0.90
C ILE A 64 25.80 -11.54 2.16
N ALA A 65 26.81 -12.11 2.83
CA ALA A 65 27.35 -11.55 4.08
C ALA A 65 27.97 -10.16 3.88
N THR A 66 28.70 -9.96 2.77
CA THR A 66 29.29 -8.66 2.41
C THR A 66 28.20 -7.68 2.02
N THR A 67 27.17 -8.14 1.30
CA THR A 67 26.04 -7.29 0.91
C THR A 67 25.23 -6.84 2.13
N ASP A 68 24.96 -7.73 3.08
CA ASP A 68 24.33 -7.41 4.36
C ASP A 68 25.15 -6.37 5.13
N GLN A 69 26.48 -6.51 5.17
CA GLN A 69 27.34 -5.51 5.82
C GLN A 69 27.22 -4.12 5.17
N LEU A 70 27.01 -4.04 3.85
CA LEU A 70 26.86 -2.76 3.17
C LEU A 70 25.56 -2.04 3.55
N PHE A 71 24.44 -2.77 3.67
CA PHE A 71 23.14 -2.17 3.96
C PHE A 71 22.85 -2.04 5.45
N LEU A 72 23.19 -3.07 6.24
CA LEU A 72 22.73 -3.20 7.63
C LEU A 72 23.69 -2.61 8.67
N THR A 73 24.79 -1.98 8.24
CA THR A 73 25.73 -1.29 9.14
C THR A 73 25.59 0.23 9.13
N LEU A 74 24.78 0.79 8.24
CA LEU A 74 24.48 2.22 8.23
C LEU A 74 23.56 2.58 9.41
N PRO A 75 23.79 3.72 10.11
CA PRO A 75 22.82 4.21 11.07
C PRO A 75 21.45 4.39 10.40
N SER A 76 20.40 3.85 10.99
CA SER A 76 19.07 3.77 10.36
C SER A 76 18.53 5.12 9.90
N ILE A 77 18.86 6.21 10.60
CA ILE A 77 18.46 7.56 10.19
C ILE A 77 19.14 8.02 8.89
N ILE A 78 20.40 7.62 8.66
CA ILE A 78 21.12 7.95 7.43
C ILE A 78 20.60 7.10 6.29
N ASP A 79 20.48 5.79 6.52
CA ASP A 79 19.90 4.84 5.55
C ASP A 79 18.50 5.28 5.11
N ALA A 80 17.66 5.71 6.05
CA ALA A 80 16.32 6.24 5.77
C ALA A 80 16.32 7.42 4.78
N GLN A 81 17.24 8.37 4.94
CA GLN A 81 17.32 9.53 4.04
C GLN A 81 17.85 9.13 2.65
N LEU A 82 18.87 8.27 2.60
CA LEU A 82 19.41 7.77 1.33
C LEU A 82 18.35 6.98 0.54
N ALA A 83 17.64 6.08 1.22
CA ALA A 83 16.57 5.30 0.63
C ALA A 83 15.43 6.20 0.15
N ARG A 84 14.98 7.17 0.97
CA ARG A 84 13.93 8.14 0.61
C ARG A 84 14.29 8.88 -0.68
N ASP A 85 15.49 9.46 -0.74
CA ASP A 85 15.90 10.28 -1.88
C ASP A 85 16.06 9.43 -3.15
N LEU A 86 16.52 8.18 -3.01
CA LEU A 86 16.58 7.22 -4.11
C LEU A 86 15.19 6.92 -4.68
N VAL A 87 14.23 6.53 -3.85
CA VAL A 87 12.89 6.16 -4.32
C VAL A 87 12.09 7.37 -4.81
N ALA A 88 12.32 8.55 -4.22
CA ALA A 88 11.78 9.82 -4.73
C ALA A 88 12.29 10.12 -6.15
N SER A 89 13.57 9.83 -6.44
CA SER A 89 14.14 10.00 -7.78
C SER A 89 13.53 9.06 -8.83
N PHE A 90 13.02 7.90 -8.41
CA PHE A 90 12.28 6.99 -9.28
C PHE A 90 10.86 7.49 -9.48
N ALA A 91 10.16 7.84 -8.41
CA ALA A 91 8.78 8.36 -8.49
C ALA A 91 8.67 9.64 -9.31
N ALA A 92 9.67 10.51 -9.27
CA ALA A 92 9.74 11.72 -10.11
C ALA A 92 9.69 11.43 -11.62
N LYS A 93 10.06 10.22 -12.06
CA LYS A 93 10.00 9.81 -13.47
C LYS A 93 8.64 9.26 -13.88
N GLU A 94 7.77 8.95 -12.92
CA GLU A 94 6.46 8.33 -13.13
C GLU A 94 5.38 9.11 -12.37
N PRO A 95 5.20 10.42 -12.64
CA PRO A 95 4.38 11.30 -11.81
C PRO A 95 2.90 10.95 -11.76
N ASP A 96 2.41 10.15 -12.72
CA ASP A 96 1.02 9.77 -12.83
C ASP A 96 0.74 8.32 -12.42
N ARG A 97 1.75 7.59 -11.88
CA ARG A 97 1.63 6.15 -11.54
C ARG A 97 0.38 5.85 -10.71
N TYR A 98 0.08 6.69 -9.72
CA TYR A 98 -1.07 6.50 -8.82
C TYR A 98 -2.23 7.46 -9.09
N ALA A 99 -2.26 8.14 -10.24
CA ALA A 99 -3.35 9.06 -10.58
C ALA A 99 -4.71 8.36 -10.66
N ALA A 100 -4.76 7.16 -11.26
CA ALA A 100 -5.97 6.36 -11.36
C ALA A 100 -6.45 5.87 -9.98
N LEU A 101 -5.53 5.46 -9.11
CA LEU A 101 -5.85 5.05 -7.74
C LEU A 101 -6.40 6.22 -6.91
N ALA A 102 -5.81 7.41 -7.03
CA ALA A 102 -6.31 8.61 -6.40
C ALA A 102 -7.69 9.01 -6.95
N ALA A 103 -7.90 8.89 -8.26
CA ALA A 103 -9.20 9.14 -8.89
C ALA A 103 -10.29 8.16 -8.44
N ALA A 104 -9.93 6.93 -8.08
CA ALA A 104 -10.81 5.95 -7.46
C ALA A 104 -11.13 6.23 -5.98
N GLY A 105 -10.61 7.33 -5.41
CA GLY A 105 -10.91 7.79 -4.05
C GLY A 105 -9.94 7.28 -2.98
N PHE A 106 -8.90 6.53 -3.34
CA PHE A 106 -7.91 6.06 -2.37
C PHE A 106 -6.92 7.17 -1.99
N PRO A 107 -6.68 7.43 -0.69
CA PRO A 107 -5.77 8.49 -0.22
C PRO A 107 -4.31 8.04 -0.31
N VAL A 108 -3.79 7.88 -1.52
CA VAL A 108 -2.41 7.46 -1.79
C VAL A 108 -1.42 8.58 -1.51
N VAL A 109 -0.33 8.23 -0.83
CA VAL A 109 0.90 9.02 -0.75
C VAL A 109 1.98 8.24 -1.51
N ASP A 110 2.69 8.88 -2.42
CA ASP A 110 3.81 8.24 -3.12
C ASP A 110 5.16 8.81 -2.67
N SER A 111 6.24 8.24 -3.19
CA SER A 111 7.60 8.61 -2.77
C SER A 111 8.04 10.02 -3.14
N ARG A 112 7.22 10.84 -3.83
CA ARG A 112 7.50 12.26 -4.07
C ARG A 112 7.14 13.13 -2.88
N ASP A 113 6.29 12.62 -1.97
CA ASP A 113 5.95 13.32 -0.73
C ASP A 113 7.14 13.29 0.23
N GLY A 114 7.52 14.45 0.78
CA GLY A 114 8.66 14.57 1.70
C GLY A 114 8.49 13.79 3.01
N SER A 115 7.26 13.45 3.38
CA SER A 115 6.93 12.62 4.55
C SER A 115 6.97 11.11 4.27
N ALA A 116 7.06 10.69 3.01
CA ALA A 116 7.08 9.29 2.58
C ALA A 116 8.45 8.63 2.82
N VAL A 117 8.70 8.27 4.08
CA VAL A 117 9.96 7.64 4.52
C VAL A 117 9.71 6.20 4.94
N LEU A 118 10.10 5.23 4.10
CA LEU A 118 9.84 3.81 4.36
C LEU A 118 10.36 3.35 5.73
N MET A 119 11.57 3.78 6.12
CA MET A 119 12.15 3.39 7.41
C MET A 119 11.37 3.95 8.61
N HIS A 120 10.75 5.12 8.49
CA HIS A 120 9.85 5.65 9.52
C HIS A 120 8.59 4.76 9.64
N ASN A 121 8.05 4.31 8.50
CA ASN A 121 6.93 3.37 8.50
C ASN A 121 7.28 2.00 9.11
N LEU A 122 8.48 1.48 8.85
CA LEU A 122 8.93 0.17 9.31
C LEU A 122 9.37 0.17 10.78
N ILE A 123 10.20 1.13 11.20
CA ILE A 123 10.86 1.11 12.52
C ILE A 123 10.02 1.84 13.57
N GLU A 124 9.46 3.01 13.24
CA GLU A 124 8.83 3.88 14.24
C GLU A 124 7.32 3.65 14.32
N ARG A 125 6.64 3.60 13.17
CA ARG A 125 5.18 3.44 13.11
C ARG A 125 4.72 1.99 13.10
N ALA A 126 5.57 1.06 12.67
CA ALA A 126 5.22 -0.33 12.38
C ALA A 126 3.96 -0.47 11.49
N GLY A 127 3.81 0.40 10.48
CA GLY A 127 2.63 0.42 9.61
C GLY A 127 2.44 1.71 8.80
N GLY A 128 1.29 1.82 8.15
CA GLY A 128 0.93 2.98 7.31
C GLY A 128 1.60 3.00 5.93
N HIS A 129 2.09 1.85 5.48
CA HIS A 129 2.64 1.68 4.14
C HIS A 129 2.15 0.38 3.52
N TYR A 130 2.24 0.31 2.19
CA TYR A 130 2.04 -0.89 1.38
C TYR A 130 3.15 -0.95 0.33
N VAL A 131 3.70 -2.16 0.11
CA VAL A 131 4.61 -2.41 -1.00
C VAL A 131 3.78 -2.93 -2.16
N ASP A 132 3.66 -2.12 -3.20
CA ASP A 132 2.77 -2.40 -4.31
C ASP A 132 3.37 -3.42 -5.28
N VAL A 133 2.76 -4.60 -5.27
CA VAL A 133 3.08 -5.71 -6.16
C VAL A 133 2.14 -5.77 -7.38
N GLY A 134 1.23 -4.80 -7.53
CA GLY A 134 0.28 -4.68 -8.63
C GLY A 134 -1.19 -4.68 -8.21
N GLU A 135 -1.49 -4.93 -6.93
CA GLU A 135 -2.87 -5.09 -6.46
C GLU A 135 -3.65 -3.78 -6.36
N THR A 136 -2.95 -2.65 -6.33
CA THR A 136 -3.59 -1.32 -6.38
C THR A 136 -4.45 -1.13 -7.63
N ALA A 137 -4.17 -1.87 -8.71
CA ALA A 137 -4.93 -1.86 -9.95
C ALA A 137 -6.41 -2.25 -9.75
N LEU A 138 -6.73 -3.15 -8.81
CA LEU A 138 -8.12 -3.54 -8.56
C LEU A 138 -8.99 -2.36 -8.10
N LEU A 139 -8.45 -1.51 -7.22
CA LEU A 139 -9.13 -0.30 -6.79
C LEU A 139 -9.18 0.75 -7.90
N ALA A 140 -8.05 0.94 -8.59
CA ALA A 140 -7.95 1.91 -9.69
C ALA A 140 -8.90 1.59 -10.87
N GLU A 141 -9.17 0.31 -11.13
CA GLU A 141 -10.08 -0.18 -12.15
C GLU A 141 -11.55 -0.28 -11.68
N GLY A 142 -11.83 0.04 -10.41
CA GLY A 142 -13.17 -0.06 -9.82
C GLY A 142 -13.67 -1.49 -9.61
N LYS A 143 -12.77 -2.47 -9.59
CA LYS A 143 -13.07 -3.89 -9.29
C LYS A 143 -13.24 -4.15 -7.79
N ALA A 144 -12.76 -3.23 -6.95
CA ALA A 144 -13.03 -3.17 -5.53
C ALA A 144 -13.29 -1.70 -5.13
N GLY A 145 -14.13 -1.50 -4.12
CA GLY A 145 -14.52 -0.19 -3.63
C GLY A 145 -13.52 0.40 -2.63
N VAL A 146 -13.59 1.72 -2.44
CA VAL A 146 -12.83 2.45 -1.43
C VAL A 146 -13.78 3.31 -0.61
N GLU A 147 -13.68 3.20 0.72
CA GLU A 147 -14.30 4.13 1.68
C GLU A 147 -13.17 4.84 2.42
N ALA A 148 -13.06 6.17 2.36
CA ALA A 148 -11.86 6.87 2.82
C ALA A 148 -12.13 8.08 3.72
N GLY A 149 -11.21 8.32 4.66
CA GLY A 149 -11.16 9.56 5.45
C GLY A 149 -12.14 9.65 6.61
N THR A 150 -12.91 8.58 6.88
CA THR A 150 -13.92 8.53 7.94
C THR A 150 -13.76 7.27 8.79
N GLU A 151 -14.14 7.36 10.07
CA GLU A 151 -14.03 6.23 11.03
C GLU A 151 -15.34 5.44 11.08
N PRO A 152 -15.28 4.10 11.18
CA PRO A 152 -16.48 3.31 11.45
C PRO A 152 -16.99 3.60 12.86
N VAL A 153 -18.29 3.85 12.99
CA VAL A 153 -18.96 4.24 14.25
C VAL A 153 -19.94 3.21 14.78
N GLY A 154 -20.33 2.22 13.97
CA GLY A 154 -21.15 1.10 14.43
C GLY A 154 -21.88 0.36 13.32
N TRP A 155 -22.41 -0.81 13.66
CA TRP A 155 -23.21 -1.63 12.75
C TRP A 155 -24.66 -1.16 12.68
N THR A 156 -25.24 -1.22 11.48
CA THR A 156 -26.69 -1.21 11.25
C THR A 156 -27.16 -2.63 10.95
N GLU A 157 -28.44 -2.81 10.56
CA GLU A 157 -28.99 -4.13 10.26
C GLU A 157 -28.27 -4.85 9.11
N GLY A 158 -27.62 -4.10 8.21
CA GLY A 158 -26.96 -4.68 7.02
C GLY A 158 -25.66 -4.02 6.57
N ALA A 159 -25.15 -3.00 7.27
CA ALA A 159 -23.97 -2.25 6.85
C ALA A 159 -23.15 -1.76 8.05
N LEU A 160 -21.89 -1.39 7.81
CA LEU A 160 -21.08 -0.64 8.74
C LEU A 160 -21.28 0.86 8.46
N ARG A 161 -21.70 1.61 9.48
CA ARG A 161 -21.87 3.06 9.39
C ARG A 161 -20.58 3.78 9.78
N PHE A 162 -20.27 4.87 9.06
CA PHE A 162 -19.11 5.72 9.29
C PHE A 162 -19.50 7.10 9.87
N GLY A 163 -18.51 7.85 10.34
CA GLY A 163 -18.69 9.10 11.09
C GLY A 163 -19.28 10.26 10.28
N ASP A 164 -19.19 10.20 8.96
CA ASP A 164 -19.80 11.13 8.00
C ASP A 164 -21.22 10.70 7.57
N GLY A 165 -21.69 9.55 8.06
CA GLY A 165 -23.02 9.01 7.78
C GLY A 165 -23.09 8.08 6.57
N SER A 166 -21.97 7.77 5.90
CA SER A 166 -21.94 6.73 4.87
C SER A 166 -22.20 5.34 5.50
N GLU A 167 -22.72 4.42 4.70
CA GLU A 167 -22.95 3.02 5.07
C GLU A 167 -22.42 2.10 3.97
N VAL A 168 -21.61 1.11 4.36
CA VAL A 168 -20.95 0.13 3.47
C VAL A 168 -21.23 -1.30 3.93
#